data_AF-A0A543HK07-F1
#
_entry.id   AF-A0A543HK07-F1
#
_cell.length_a   1.000
_cell.length_b   1.000
_cell.length_c   1.000
_cell.angle_alpha   90.00
_cell.angle_beta   90.00
_cell.angle_gamma   90.00
#
_symmetry.space_group_name_H-M   'P 1'
#
loop_
_entity.id
_entity.type
_entity.pdbx_description
1 polymer ?
#
loop_
_entity_poly.entity_id
_entity_poly.type
_entity_poly.pdbx_seq_one_letter_code
_entity_poly.pdbx_strand_id
1 'polypeptide(L)'
;MARYEMDRDGVASVRASVGGDPAILREAAEAVAAASAMARTGVGAGQPQLAAELDRFRLVHARLLDAMADGVAALCGQLDLAVRDDRETELAAASALSSLAGAHGRPVVVWAPP
;
A
#
# COMPACT_ATOMS: atom_id res chain seq x y z
N MET A 1 -29.34 11.52 7.63
CA MET A 1 -28.61 10.42 6.95
C MET A 1 -27.52 9.95 7.89
N ALA A 2 -27.60 8.70 8.37
CA ALA A 2 -26.50 8.10 9.13
C ALA A 2 -25.34 7.86 8.15
N ARG A 3 -24.19 8.49 8.40
CA ARG A 3 -22.94 8.20 7.67
C ARG A 3 -22.42 6.88 8.20
N TYR A 4 -22.55 5.81 7.43
CA TYR A 4 -21.93 4.52 7.73
C TYR A 4 -20.47 4.59 7.32
N GLU A 5 -19.67 5.30 8.11
CA GLU A 5 -18.24 5.43 7.85
C GLU A 5 -17.55 4.20 8.48
N MET A 6 -17.31 3.16 7.66
CA MET A 6 -16.62 1.94 8.11
C MET A 6 -15.12 2.17 8.32
N ASP A 7 -14.53 3.15 7.62
CA ASP A 7 -13.09 3.39 7.57
C ASP A 7 -12.65 4.71 8.22
N ARG A 8 -13.05 4.96 9.48
CA ARG A 8 -12.76 6.25 10.13
C ARG A 8 -11.29 6.41 10.58
N ASP A 9 -10.63 5.29 10.89
CA ASP A 9 -9.22 5.20 11.31
C ASP A 9 -8.45 4.06 10.60
N GLY A 10 -9.05 3.39 9.61
CA GLY A 10 -8.67 2.04 9.17
C GLY A 10 -7.71 1.97 7.97
N VAL A 11 -7.95 1.00 7.09
CA VAL A 11 -6.99 0.50 6.09
C VAL A 11 -6.57 1.59 5.10
N ALA A 12 -7.41 2.60 4.80
CA ALA A 12 -6.99 3.72 3.96
C ALA A 12 -5.99 4.66 4.67
N SER A 13 -6.11 4.86 5.99
CA SER A 13 -5.13 5.61 6.79
C SER A 13 -3.80 4.85 6.89
N VAL A 14 -3.85 3.53 7.09
CA VAL A 14 -2.67 2.65 7.02
C VAL A 14 -2.05 2.71 5.62
N ARG A 15 -2.84 2.69 4.56
CA ARG A 15 -2.35 2.83 3.18
C ARG A 15 -1.69 4.17 2.91
N ALA A 16 -2.21 5.25 3.47
CA ALA A 16 -1.63 6.59 3.37
C ALA A 16 -0.31 6.71 4.15
N SER A 17 -0.21 6.07 5.32
CA SER A 17 1.01 6.05 6.14
C SER A 17 2.10 5.10 5.62
N VAL A 18 1.72 4.00 4.95
CA VAL A 18 2.61 3.07 4.24
C VAL A 18 3.06 3.65 2.89
N GLY A 19 2.84 4.94 2.64
CA GLY A 19 3.22 5.69 1.43
C GLY A 19 4.72 5.78 1.11
N GLY A 20 5.55 4.84 1.56
CA GLY A 20 6.89 4.64 1.01
C GLY A 20 6.76 4.17 -0.43
N ASP A 21 7.11 5.03 -1.38
CA ASP A 21 7.10 4.69 -2.80
C ASP A 21 8.13 3.57 -3.06
N PRO A 22 7.73 2.39 -3.55
CA PRO A 22 8.66 1.34 -3.99
C PRO A 22 9.71 1.87 -4.98
N ALA A 23 9.42 2.95 -5.71
CA ALA A 23 10.39 3.62 -6.58
C ALA A 23 11.57 4.20 -5.79
N ILE A 24 11.37 4.73 -4.58
CA ILE A 24 12.46 5.26 -3.74
C ILE A 24 13.42 4.14 -3.32
N LEU A 25 12.89 2.96 -3.00
CA LEU A 25 13.71 1.79 -2.65
C LEU A 25 14.52 1.29 -3.86
N ARG A 26 13.93 1.33 -5.06
CA ARG A 26 14.63 0.99 -6.32
C ARG A 26 15.68 2.03 -6.68
N GLU A 27 15.38 3.32 -6.54
CA GLU A 27 16.35 4.40 -6.75
C GLU A 27 17.52 4.28 -5.77
N ALA A 28 17.26 3.93 -4.51
CA ALA A 28 18.32 3.64 -3.54
C ALA A 28 19.15 2.42 -3.96
N ALA A 29 18.54 1.36 -4.50
CA ALA A 29 19.25 0.18 -5.01
C ALA A 29 20.19 0.55 -6.16
N GLU A 30 19.71 1.38 -7.10
CA GLU A 30 20.50 1.91 -8.21
C GLU A 30 21.66 2.79 -7.73
N ALA A 31 21.41 3.67 -6.75
CA ALA A 31 22.43 4.52 -6.15
C ALA A 31 23.53 3.70 -5.45
N VAL A 32 23.15 2.66 -4.70
CA VAL A 32 24.10 1.72 -4.08
C VAL A 32 24.91 0.96 -5.14
N ALA A 33 24.27 0.54 -6.23
CA ALA A 33 24.94 -0.13 -7.33
C ALA A 33 25.97 0.79 -8.01
N ALA A 34 25.58 2.04 -8.28
CA ALA A 34 26.45 3.05 -8.89
C ALA A 34 27.63 3.42 -7.99
N ALA A 35 27.38 3.71 -6.70
CA ALA A 35 28.42 4.02 -5.73
C ALA A 35 29.41 2.86 -5.55
N SER A 36 28.92 1.62 -5.52
CA SER A 36 29.78 0.44 -5.43
C SER A 36 30.62 0.23 -6.68
N ALA A 37 30.07 0.50 -7.87
CA ALA A 37 30.82 0.45 -9.13
C ALA A 37 31.92 1.53 -9.17
N MET A 38 31.63 2.75 -8.72
CA MET A 38 32.63 3.82 -8.60
C MET A 38 33.74 3.42 -7.61
N ALA A 39 33.38 2.92 -6.43
CA ALA A 39 34.34 2.41 -5.46
C ALA A 39 35.21 1.30 -6.06
N ARG A 40 34.60 0.37 -6.80
CA ARG A 40 35.31 -0.73 -7.48
C ARG A 40 36.37 -0.23 -8.45
N THR A 41 36.07 0.82 -9.22
CA THR A 41 37.04 1.44 -10.14
C THR A 41 38.19 2.14 -9.40
N GLY A 42 37.92 2.72 -8.23
CA GLY A 42 38.93 3.42 -7.42
C GLY A 42 39.92 2.51 -6.68
N VAL A 43 39.55 1.27 -6.36
CA VAL A 43 40.42 0.31 -5.63
C VAL A 43 41.63 -0.14 -6.44
N GLY A 44 41.56 -0.10 -7.78
CA GLY A 44 42.64 -0.53 -8.67
C GLY A 44 42.95 -2.04 -8.60
N ALA A 45 43.93 -2.50 -9.38
CA ALA A 45 44.28 -3.92 -9.49
C ALA A 45 45.07 -4.49 -8.29
N GLY A 46 45.59 -3.62 -7.41
CA GLY A 46 46.48 -4.00 -6.31
C GLY A 46 45.78 -4.62 -5.10
N GLN A 47 44.44 -4.60 -5.03
CA GLN A 47 43.69 -5.10 -3.87
C GLN A 47 42.52 -6.01 -4.28
N PRO A 48 42.81 -7.25 -4.72
CA PRO A 48 41.81 -8.19 -5.22
C PRO A 48 40.80 -8.70 -4.16
N GLN A 49 41.14 -8.62 -2.87
CA GLN A 49 40.19 -8.95 -1.80
C GLN A 49 39.17 -7.84 -1.55
N LEU A 50 39.61 -6.58 -1.45
CA LEU A 50 38.71 -5.43 -1.26
C LEU A 50 37.74 -5.28 -2.44
N ALA A 51 38.27 -5.48 -3.64
CA ALA A 51 37.56 -5.71 -4.88
C ALA A 51 36.37 -6.68 -4.75
N ALA A 52 36.64 -7.92 -4.31
CA ALA A 52 35.63 -8.96 -4.19
C ALA A 52 34.57 -8.63 -3.11
N GLU A 53 34.98 -8.01 -2.02
CA GLU A 53 34.06 -7.58 -0.97
C GLU A 53 33.15 -6.43 -1.41
N LEU A 54 33.63 -5.50 -2.24
CA LEU A 54 32.77 -4.48 -2.85
C LEU A 54 31.73 -5.08 -3.81
N ASP A 55 32.14 -6.07 -4.60
CA ASP A 55 31.22 -6.78 -5.51
C ASP A 55 30.15 -7.57 -4.72
N ARG A 56 30.55 -8.21 -3.60
CA ARG A 56 29.62 -8.87 -2.67
C ARG A 56 28.69 -7.86 -2.00
N PHE A 57 29.22 -6.75 -1.48
CA PHE A 57 28.45 -5.68 -0.84
C PHE A 57 27.37 -5.16 -1.77
N ARG A 58 27.76 -4.84 -3.01
CA ARG A 58 26.84 -4.39 -4.08
C ARG A 58 25.70 -5.37 -4.28
N LEU A 59 26.04 -6.64 -4.48
CA LEU A 59 25.07 -7.68 -4.81
C LEU A 59 24.09 -7.93 -3.66
N VAL A 60 24.56 -7.93 -2.41
CA VAL A 60 23.70 -8.13 -1.23
C VAL A 60 22.78 -6.94 -1.03
N HIS A 61 23.30 -5.72 -1.03
CA HIS A 61 22.52 -4.54 -0.67
C HIS A 61 21.54 -4.12 -1.77
N ALA A 62 21.92 -4.24 -3.05
CA ALA A 62 20.98 -4.01 -4.15
C ALA A 62 19.81 -5.01 -4.10
N ARG A 63 20.10 -6.31 -3.90
CA ARG A 63 19.05 -7.34 -3.78
C ARG A 63 18.14 -7.14 -2.57
N LEU A 64 18.69 -6.71 -1.44
CA LEU A 64 17.88 -6.40 -0.24
C LEU A 64 16.92 -5.24 -0.51
N LEU A 65 17.40 -4.17 -1.15
CA LEU A 65 16.57 -3.02 -1.49
C LEU A 65 15.50 -3.37 -2.51
N ASP A 66 15.82 -4.17 -3.53
CA ASP A 66 14.84 -4.69 -4.50
C ASP A 66 13.78 -5.56 -3.81
N ALA A 67 14.19 -6.49 -2.94
CA ALA A 67 13.26 -7.35 -2.21
C ALA A 67 12.35 -6.54 -1.27
N MET A 68 12.87 -5.49 -0.65
CA MET A 68 12.07 -4.56 0.14
C MET A 68 11.08 -3.79 -0.74
N ALA A 69 11.50 -3.33 -1.92
CA ALA A 69 10.62 -2.65 -2.87
C ALA A 69 9.46 -3.56 -3.31
N ASP A 70 9.74 -4.83 -3.58
CA ASP A 70 8.72 -5.82 -3.95
C ASP A 70 7.77 -6.13 -2.78
N GLY A 71 8.31 -6.26 -1.57
CA GLY A 71 7.50 -6.46 -0.37
C GLY A 71 6.56 -5.28 -0.08
N VAL A 72 7.05 -4.05 -0.22
CA VAL A 72 6.23 -2.83 -0.07
C VAL A 72 5.20 -2.74 -1.19
N ALA A 73 5.57 -3.05 -2.44
CA ALA A 73 4.62 -3.06 -3.56
C ALA A 73 3.49 -4.09 -3.35
N ALA A 74 3.82 -5.29 -2.88
CA ALA A 74 2.83 -6.32 -2.56
C ALA A 74 1.90 -5.88 -1.43
N LEU A 75 2.46 -5.29 -0.35
CA LEU A 75 1.67 -4.77 0.76
C LEU A 75 0.72 -3.66 0.31
N CYS A 76 1.21 -2.68 -0.47
CA CYS A 76 0.38 -1.63 -1.06
C CYS A 76 -0.76 -2.21 -1.89
N GLY A 77 -0.48 -3.22 -2.73
CA GLY A 77 -1.52 -3.89 -3.52
C GLY A 77 -2.59 -4.59 -2.67
N GLN A 78 -2.21 -5.25 -1.56
CA GLN A 78 -3.18 -5.86 -0.65
C GLN A 78 -4.02 -4.82 0.10
N LEU A 79 -3.40 -3.72 0.51
CA LEU A 79 -4.11 -2.60 1.14
C LEU A 79 -5.10 -1.94 0.17
N ASP A 80 -4.72 -1.77 -1.10
CA ASP A 80 -5.60 -1.19 -2.13
C ASP A 80 -6.84 -2.10 -2.38
N LEU A 81 -6.65 -3.42 -2.38
CA LEU A 81 -7.77 -4.38 -2.46
C LEU A 81 -8.69 -4.27 -1.24
N ALA A 82 -8.13 -4.25 -0.04
CA ALA A 82 -8.90 -4.15 1.19
C ALA A 82 -9.70 -2.83 1.29
N VAL A 83 -9.11 -1.70 0.89
CA VAL A 83 -9.82 -0.41 0.81
C VAL A 83 -10.98 -0.47 -0.19
N ARG A 84 -10.78 -1.13 -1.32
CA ARG A 84 -11.83 -1.30 -2.33
C ARG A 84 -12.98 -2.18 -1.82
N ASP A 85 -12.67 -3.30 -1.19
CA ASP A 85 -13.67 -4.23 -0.65
C ASP A 85 -14.51 -3.58 0.46
N ASP A 86 -13.88 -2.80 1.34
CA ASP A 86 -14.58 -2.06 2.39
C ASP A 86 -15.54 -1.03 1.77
N ARG A 87 -15.09 -0.31 0.73
CA ARG A 87 -15.93 0.64 0.00
C ARG A 87 -17.11 -0.03 -0.72
N GLU A 88 -16.90 -1.18 -1.36
CA GLU A 88 -17.96 -1.95 -2.01
C GLU A 88 -19.00 -2.44 -0.98
N THR A 89 -18.53 -2.86 0.20
CA THR A 89 -19.38 -3.28 1.33
C THR A 89 -20.21 -2.12 1.88
N GLU A 90 -19.60 -0.94 2.06
CA GLU A 90 -20.29 0.27 2.50
C GLU A 90 -21.42 0.66 1.53
N LEU A 91 -21.14 0.64 0.23
CA LEU A 91 -22.13 0.94 -0.81
C LEU A 91 -23.27 -0.08 -0.84
N ALA A 92 -22.95 -1.38 -0.69
CA ALA A 92 -23.95 -2.44 -0.62
C ALA A 92 -24.86 -2.25 0.61
N ALA A 93 -24.29 -1.99 1.79
CA ALA A 93 -25.04 -1.73 3.02
C ALA A 93 -25.94 -0.50 2.89
N ALA A 94 -25.42 0.61 2.34
CA ALA A 94 -26.20 1.82 2.09
C ALA A 94 -27.37 1.55 1.13
N SER A 95 -27.14 0.80 0.05
CA SER A 95 -28.18 0.44 -0.93
C SER A 95 -29.28 -0.44 -0.34
N ALA A 96 -28.91 -1.41 0.50
CA ALA A 96 -29.86 -2.29 1.18
C ALA A 96 -30.73 -1.51 2.18
N LEU A 97 -30.11 -0.61 2.96
CA LEU A 97 -30.82 0.25 3.90
C LEU A 97 -31.77 1.23 3.20
N SER A 98 -31.34 1.85 2.08
CA SER A 98 -32.21 2.71 1.27
C SER A 98 -33.38 1.93 0.67
N SER A 99 -33.16 0.71 0.21
CA SER A 99 -34.21 -0.17 -0.32
C SER A 99 -35.22 -0.56 0.76
N LEU A 100 -34.75 -0.90 1.96
CA LEU A 100 -35.60 -1.22 3.12
C LEU A 100 -36.44 -0.01 3.55
N ALA A 101 -35.84 1.18 3.58
CA ALA A 101 -36.52 2.43 3.91
C ALA A 101 -37.60 2.80 2.87
N GLY A 102 -37.33 2.58 1.58
CA GLY A 102 -38.32 2.76 0.50
C GLY A 102 -39.47 1.75 0.57
N ALA A 103 -39.20 0.50 0.97
CA ALA A 103 -40.21 -0.54 1.11
C ALA A 103 -41.15 -0.35 2.31
N HIS A 104 -40.67 0.26 3.40
CA HIS A 104 -41.44 0.49 4.63
C HIS A 104 -41.97 1.92 4.77
N GLY A 105 -41.68 2.82 3.82
CA GLY A 105 -42.18 4.20 3.77
C GLY A 105 -43.64 4.35 3.33
N ARG A 106 -44.55 3.44 3.69
CA ARG A 106 -46.00 3.68 3.52
C ARG A 106 -46.48 4.65 4.61
N PRO A 107 -47.24 5.70 4.28
CA PRO A 107 -47.87 6.53 5.30
C PRO A 107 -48.86 5.66 6.07
N VAL A 108 -48.66 5.55 7.38
CA VAL A 108 -49.67 5.01 8.29
C VAL A 108 -50.85 5.99 8.26
N VAL A 109 -51.88 5.67 7.49
CA VAL A 109 -53.19 6.30 7.61
C VAL A 109 -53.74 5.86 8.96
N VAL A 110 -53.52 6.68 10.00
CA VAL A 110 -54.18 6.51 11.29
C VAL A 110 -55.65 6.85 11.06
N TRP A 111 -56.47 5.82 10.94
CA TRP A 111 -57.91 5.95 10.89
C TRP A 111 -58.39 6.37 12.28
N ALA A 112 -58.91 7.60 12.41
CA ALA A 112 -59.60 8.05 13.61
C ALA A 112 -61.07 7.60 13.50
N PRO A 113 -61.58 6.70 14.36
CA PRO A 113 -62.99 6.37 14.40
C PRO A 113 -63.80 7.50 15.08
N PRO A 114 -65.12 7.59 14.80
CA PRO A 114 -65.96 8.77 15.01
C PRO A 114 -66.16 9.18 16.48
#